data_AF-A0A2N5K9G0-F1
#
_entry.id   AF-A0A2N5K9G0-F1
#
_cell.length_a   1.000
_cell.length_b   1.000
_cell.length_c   1.000
_cell.angle_alpha   90.00
_cell.angle_beta   90.00
_cell.angle_gamma   90.00
#
_symmetry.space_group_name_H-M   'P 1'
#
loop_
_entity.id
_entity.type
_entity.pdbx_description
1 polymer ?
#
loop_
_entity_poly.entity_id
_entity_poly.type
_entity_poly.pdbx_seq_one_letter_code
_entity_poly.pdbx_strand_id
1 'polypeptide(L)'
;MIWSVWGYHLLSDIYQQTVVDDPFGVIGRWKEQLRQYPPMLKQALLQKHLESIRYWRNDYHYRNKVQRKDSVFLAGLTSKLVHDLIQILFALNETYYVGDGYNLVVVGQFRHVPHDFAAKVEAVLYPGQAADVFEKQRSALLQLVDDVEELVERLGTSTAARDPNDSAPS
;
A
#
# COMPACT_ATOMS: atom_id res chain seq x y z
N MET A 1 -10.87 20.02 10.82
CA MET A 1 -9.43 19.76 10.99
C MET A 1 -9.21 18.33 10.52
N ILE A 2 -8.54 18.14 9.39
CA ILE A 2 -8.25 16.80 8.85
C ILE A 2 -6.93 16.36 9.50
N TRP A 3 -6.97 15.30 10.31
CA TRP A 3 -5.78 14.80 11.04
C TRP A 3 -4.97 13.77 10.26
N SER A 4 -5.41 13.42 9.05
CA SER A 4 -4.79 12.48 8.11
C SER A 4 -4.34 13.21 6.84
N VAL A 5 -3.09 13.01 6.41
CA VAL A 5 -2.56 13.51 5.14
C VAL A 5 -3.36 12.94 3.96
N TRP A 6 -3.77 11.68 4.04
CA TRP A 6 -4.42 10.96 2.94
C TRP A 6 -5.95 10.84 3.05
N GLY A 7 -6.54 11.51 4.04
CA GLY A 7 -7.99 11.53 4.28
C GLY A 7 -8.49 10.41 5.20
N TYR A 8 -9.80 10.42 5.46
CA TYR A 8 -10.44 9.45 6.35
C TYR A 8 -10.75 8.13 5.65
N HIS A 9 -10.55 7.03 6.37
CA HIS A 9 -10.77 5.68 5.88
C HIS A 9 -11.91 5.04 6.68
N LEU A 10 -13.16 5.35 6.29
CA LEU A 10 -14.37 4.98 7.04
C LEU A 10 -14.40 3.50 7.49
N LEU A 11 -14.04 2.58 6.59
CA LEU A 11 -14.05 1.14 6.92
C LEU A 11 -12.99 0.80 7.98
N SER A 12 -11.81 1.41 7.89
CA SER A 12 -10.76 1.27 8.91
C SER A 12 -11.22 1.83 10.25
N ASP A 13 -11.87 3.01 10.23
CA ASP A 13 -12.34 3.68 11.44
C ASP A 13 -13.39 2.81 12.16
N ILE A 14 -14.39 2.30 11.42
CA ILE A 14 -15.40 1.38 11.99
C ILE A 14 -14.74 0.09 12.51
N TYR A 15 -13.78 -0.46 11.77
CA TYR A 15 -13.10 -1.70 12.15
C TYR A 15 -12.26 -1.55 13.44
N GLN A 16 -11.61 -0.40 13.67
CA GLN A 16 -10.72 -0.19 14.81
C GLN A 16 -11.42 0.39 16.06
N GLN A 17 -12.60 0.98 15.92
CA GLN A 17 -13.33 1.56 17.04
C GLN A 17 -13.69 0.53 18.12
N THR A 18 -13.59 0.94 19.40
CA THR A 18 -14.11 0.17 20.53
C THR A 18 -15.55 0.58 20.80
N VAL A 19 -16.46 -0.40 20.84
CA VAL A 19 -17.88 -0.15 21.16
C VAL A 19 -18.03 0.00 22.68
N VAL A 20 -18.41 1.19 23.13
CA VAL A 20 -18.67 1.48 24.55
C VAL A 20 -20.16 1.28 24.89
N ASP A 21 -21.04 1.75 24.02
CA ASP A 21 -22.49 1.58 24.10
C ASP A 21 -23.07 1.42 22.68
N ASP A 22 -23.94 0.43 22.48
CA ASP A 22 -24.60 0.14 21.20
C ASP A 22 -25.96 -0.54 21.46
N PRO A 23 -26.94 0.20 22.01
CA PRO A 23 -28.21 -0.37 22.47
C PRO A 23 -29.03 -1.01 21.33
N PHE A 24 -28.74 -0.67 20.08
CA PHE A 24 -29.42 -1.19 18.90
C PHE A 24 -28.56 -2.18 18.08
N GLY A 25 -27.34 -2.48 18.54
CA GLY A 25 -26.41 -3.40 17.89
C GLY A 25 -25.95 -2.96 16.49
N VAL A 26 -26.07 -1.67 16.14
CA VAL A 26 -25.79 -1.18 14.78
C VAL A 26 -24.30 -1.26 14.49
N ILE A 27 -23.48 -0.75 15.39
CA ILE A 27 -22.02 -0.73 15.23
C ILE A 27 -21.48 -2.15 15.30
N GLY A 28 -21.99 -2.97 16.23
CA GLY A 28 -21.65 -4.38 16.34
C GLY A 28 -21.89 -5.14 15.03
N ARG A 29 -23.05 -4.94 14.38
CA ARG A 29 -23.35 -5.56 13.07
C ARG A 29 -22.43 -5.08 11.96
N TRP A 30 -22.06 -3.80 11.92
CA TRP A 30 -21.10 -3.32 10.92
C TRP A 30 -19.71 -3.92 11.15
N LYS A 31 -19.24 -3.97 12.39
CA LYS A 31 -17.96 -4.64 12.72
C LYS A 31 -17.99 -6.12 12.36
N GLU A 32 -19.14 -6.78 12.52
CA GLU A 32 -19.34 -8.17 12.06
C GLU A 32 -19.11 -8.30 10.55
N GLN A 33 -19.76 -7.44 9.77
CA GLN A 33 -19.63 -7.42 8.31
C GLN A 33 -18.19 -7.15 7.86
N LEU A 34 -17.42 -6.38 8.65
CA LEU A 34 -16.02 -6.07 8.39
C LEU A 34 -15.04 -7.09 8.97
N ARG A 35 -15.49 -8.17 9.63
CA ARG A 35 -14.57 -9.24 10.09
C ARG A 35 -13.86 -9.91 8.92
N GLN A 36 -14.58 -10.09 7.82
CA GLN A 36 -14.00 -10.59 6.58
C GLN A 36 -13.61 -9.42 5.69
N TYR A 37 -12.35 -9.37 5.27
CA TYR A 37 -11.88 -8.33 4.39
C TYR A 37 -12.59 -8.41 3.03
N PRO A 38 -13.30 -7.36 2.57
CA PRO A 38 -14.10 -7.44 1.36
C PRO A 38 -13.24 -7.67 0.11
N PRO A 39 -13.47 -8.72 -0.69
CA PRO A 39 -12.67 -8.99 -1.90
C PRO A 39 -12.73 -7.85 -2.91
N MET A 40 -13.88 -7.18 -3.05
CA MET A 40 -14.03 -6.02 -3.92
C MET A 40 -13.19 -4.82 -3.46
N LEU A 41 -13.05 -4.62 -2.15
CA LEU A 41 -12.19 -3.56 -1.60
C LEU A 41 -10.72 -3.85 -1.92
N LYS A 42 -10.28 -5.10 -1.71
CA LYS A 42 -8.94 -5.56 -2.08
C LYS A 42 -8.63 -5.25 -3.55
N GLN A 43 -9.51 -5.66 -4.45
CA GLN A 43 -9.34 -5.45 -5.89
C GLN A 43 -9.30 -3.96 -6.25
N ALA A 44 -10.21 -3.15 -5.71
CA ALA A 44 -10.26 -1.71 -5.98
C ALA A 44 -9.00 -0.98 -5.50
N LEU A 45 -8.49 -1.32 -4.31
CA LEU A 45 -7.25 -0.75 -3.79
C LEU A 45 -6.04 -1.17 -4.63
N LEU A 46 -5.91 -2.47 -4.93
CA LEU A 46 -4.82 -2.97 -5.77
C LEU A 46 -4.84 -2.29 -7.14
N GLN A 47 -6.00 -2.23 -7.81
CA GLN A 47 -6.12 -1.60 -9.12
C GLN A 47 -5.69 -0.12 -9.06
N LYS A 48 -6.29 0.67 -8.16
CA LYS A 48 -6.01 2.11 -8.03
C LYS A 48 -4.52 2.39 -7.78
N HIS A 49 -3.92 1.69 -6.84
CA HIS A 49 -2.55 2.00 -6.41
C HIS A 49 -1.51 1.40 -7.35
N LEU A 50 -1.76 0.22 -7.96
CA LEU A 50 -0.91 -0.32 -9.01
C LEU A 50 -0.89 0.56 -10.26
N GLU A 51 -2.05 1.05 -10.70
CA GLU A 51 -2.14 1.98 -11.82
C GLU A 51 -1.28 3.24 -11.56
N SER A 52 -1.36 3.80 -10.35
CA SER A 52 -0.58 4.96 -9.93
C SER A 52 0.93 4.71 -10.00
N ILE A 53 1.45 3.64 -9.39
CA ILE A 53 2.89 3.37 -9.39
C ILE A 53 3.43 3.03 -10.79
N ARG A 54 2.64 2.31 -11.61
CA ARG A 54 2.98 1.95 -13.00
C ARG A 54 3.04 3.16 -13.91
N TYR A 55 2.12 4.11 -13.72
CA TYR A 55 2.12 5.37 -14.44
C TYR A 55 3.43 6.13 -14.19
N TRP A 56 3.76 6.40 -12.92
CA TRP A 56 4.94 7.18 -12.57
C TRP A 56 6.27 6.49 -12.90
N ARG A 57 6.31 5.16 -12.86
CA ARG A 57 7.46 4.36 -13.28
C ARG A 57 7.90 4.68 -14.72
N ASN A 58 6.93 4.84 -15.62
CA ASN A 58 7.17 5.03 -17.05
C ASN A 58 7.11 6.50 -17.48
N ASP A 59 6.82 7.42 -16.55
CA ASP A 59 6.60 8.83 -16.87
C ASP A 59 7.92 9.58 -17.18
N TYR A 60 7.96 10.22 -18.35
CA TYR A 60 9.11 11.02 -18.77
C TYR A 60 9.25 12.30 -17.94
N HIS A 61 8.15 12.88 -17.46
CA HIS A 61 8.22 14.10 -16.64
C HIS A 61 8.92 13.84 -15.30
N TYR A 62 8.73 12.67 -14.69
CA TYR A 62 9.43 12.28 -13.47
C TYR A 62 10.95 12.31 -13.66
N ARG A 63 11.46 11.70 -14.73
CA ARG A 63 12.90 11.73 -15.05
C ARG A 63 13.42 13.16 -15.23
N ASN A 64 12.69 14.02 -15.93
CA ASN A 64 13.10 15.42 -16.10
C ASN A 64 13.13 16.19 -14.78
N LYS A 65 12.20 15.90 -13.87
CA LYS A 65 12.13 16.54 -12.55
C LYS A 65 13.31 16.14 -11.67
N VAL A 66 13.76 14.89 -11.77
CA VAL A 66 14.99 14.41 -11.12
C VAL A 66 16.21 15.17 -11.65
N GLN A 67 16.38 15.25 -12.97
CA GLN A 67 17.51 15.96 -13.60
C GLN A 67 17.56 17.44 -13.19
N ARG A 68 16.40 18.07 -13.06
CA ARG A 68 16.24 19.47 -12.64
C ARG A 68 16.31 19.69 -11.12
N LYS A 69 16.43 18.61 -10.33
CA LYS A 69 16.50 18.66 -8.86
C LYS A 69 15.29 19.39 -8.24
N ASP A 70 14.10 19.15 -8.78
CA ASP A 70 12.85 19.79 -8.33
C ASP A 70 12.38 19.21 -6.99
N SER A 71 13.02 19.65 -5.89
CA SER A 71 12.90 19.03 -4.56
C SER A 71 11.48 18.99 -4.03
N VAL A 72 10.68 20.05 -4.23
CA VAL A 72 9.30 20.12 -3.75
C VAL A 72 8.44 19.08 -4.48
N PHE A 73 8.58 19.00 -5.80
CA PHE A 73 7.87 18.00 -6.60
C PHE A 73 8.29 16.57 -6.21
N LEU A 74 9.60 16.34 -6.07
CA LEU A 74 10.15 15.02 -5.77
C LEU A 74 9.77 14.53 -4.37
N ALA A 75 9.76 15.42 -3.37
CA ALA A 75 9.30 15.07 -2.03
C ALA A 75 7.81 14.67 -2.02
N GLY A 76 6.96 15.45 -2.70
CA GLY A 76 5.53 15.15 -2.79
C GLY A 76 5.25 13.85 -3.56
N LEU A 77 5.92 13.64 -4.69
CA LEU A 77 5.77 12.43 -5.49
C LEU A 77 6.28 11.20 -4.73
N THR A 78 7.43 11.29 -4.05
CA THR A 78 7.98 10.17 -3.27
C THR A 78 7.03 9.77 -2.15
N SER A 79 6.51 10.74 -1.38
CA SER A 79 5.52 10.48 -0.33
C SER A 79 4.26 9.80 -0.88
N LYS A 80 3.76 10.28 -2.03
CA LYS A 80 2.61 9.66 -2.71
C LYS A 80 2.87 8.22 -3.12
N LEU A 81 4.01 7.94 -3.75
CA LEU A 81 4.33 6.58 -4.21
C LEU A 81 4.55 5.63 -3.04
N VAL A 82 5.20 6.09 -1.97
CA VAL A 82 5.31 5.32 -0.72
C VAL A 82 3.93 5.00 -0.14
N HIS A 83 3.01 5.96 -0.11
CA HIS A 83 1.63 5.69 0.31
C HIS A 83 0.94 4.65 -0.58
N ASP A 84 1.09 4.75 -1.90
CA ASP A 84 0.51 3.77 -2.83
C ASP A 84 1.06 2.35 -2.58
N LEU A 85 2.37 2.21 -2.34
CA LEU A 85 3.01 0.94 -2.00
C LEU A 85 2.47 0.37 -0.68
N ILE A 86 2.34 1.21 0.35
CA ILE A 86 1.78 0.79 1.65
C ILE A 86 0.33 0.32 1.47
N GLN A 87 -0.52 1.06 0.75
CA GLN A 87 -1.91 0.66 0.49
C GLN A 87 -2.01 -0.70 -0.21
N ILE A 88 -1.12 -0.97 -1.17
CA ILE A 88 -1.03 -2.28 -1.82
C ILE A 88 -0.72 -3.37 -0.79
N LEU A 89 0.25 -3.16 0.10
CA LEU A 89 0.61 -4.14 1.13
C LEU A 89 -0.54 -4.40 2.11
N PHE A 90 -1.29 -3.37 2.52
CA PHE A 90 -2.49 -3.53 3.35
C PHE A 90 -3.55 -4.39 2.65
N ALA A 91 -3.82 -4.11 1.36
CA ALA A 91 -4.78 -4.89 0.57
C ALA A 91 -4.33 -6.34 0.36
N LEU A 92 -3.04 -6.59 0.09
CA LEU A 92 -2.49 -7.93 -0.07
C LEU A 92 -2.63 -8.78 1.21
N ASN A 93 -2.41 -8.15 2.37
CA ASN A 93 -2.51 -8.79 3.67
C ASN A 93 -3.93 -8.72 4.28
N GLU A 94 -4.92 -8.28 3.50
CA GLU A 94 -6.34 -8.23 3.91
C GLU A 94 -6.53 -7.54 5.27
N THR A 95 -5.74 -6.48 5.48
CA THR A 95 -5.74 -5.69 6.70
C THR A 95 -6.22 -4.28 6.38
N TYR A 96 -7.06 -3.71 7.26
CA TYR A 96 -7.53 -2.34 7.09
C TYR A 96 -6.40 -1.34 7.41
N TYR A 97 -6.26 -0.31 6.56
CA TYR A 97 -5.24 0.71 6.73
C TYR A 97 -5.41 1.46 8.05
N VAL A 98 -4.36 1.54 8.87
CA VAL A 98 -4.40 2.11 10.23
C VAL A 98 -4.26 3.63 10.29
N GLY A 99 -4.18 4.28 9.13
CA GLY A 99 -3.89 5.70 9.03
C GLY A 99 -2.40 5.98 8.80
N ASP A 100 -2.07 7.26 8.80
CA ASP A 100 -0.77 7.75 8.31
C ASP A 100 0.34 7.63 9.36
N GLY A 101 -0.04 7.63 10.63
CA GLY A 101 0.84 7.26 11.74
C GLY A 101 0.85 5.74 11.91
N TYR A 102 2.00 5.18 12.32
CA TYR A 102 2.14 3.79 12.72
C TYR A 102 2.00 2.72 11.61
N ASN A 103 1.72 3.11 10.36
CA ASN A 103 1.57 2.16 9.25
C ASN A 103 2.80 1.27 8.99
N LEU A 104 4.03 1.81 9.07
CA LEU A 104 5.25 1.01 8.87
C LEU A 104 5.46 -0.06 9.94
N VAL A 105 5.04 0.22 11.18
CA VAL A 105 5.10 -0.76 12.28
C VAL A 105 4.15 -1.91 12.00
N VAL A 106 2.93 -1.61 11.54
CA VAL A 106 1.95 -2.63 11.14
C VAL A 106 2.41 -3.42 9.92
N VAL A 107 2.97 -2.74 8.90
CA VAL A 107 3.54 -3.39 7.71
C VAL A 107 4.67 -4.36 8.09
N GLY A 108 5.48 -4.02 9.10
CA GLY A 108 6.53 -4.92 9.61
C GLY A 108 6.02 -6.24 10.20
N GLN A 109 4.72 -6.35 10.49
CA GLN A 109 4.08 -7.55 11.02
C GLN A 109 3.38 -8.38 9.92
N PHE A 110 3.36 -7.89 8.68
CA PHE A 110 2.68 -8.56 7.58
C PHE A 110 3.36 -9.86 7.16
N ARG A 111 2.53 -10.82 6.75
CA ARG A 111 2.99 -12.07 6.15
C ARG A 111 3.59 -11.84 4.77
N HIS A 112 3.05 -10.87 4.03
CA HIS A 112 3.44 -10.54 2.67
C HIS A 112 4.01 -9.13 2.60
N VAL A 113 5.33 -9.03 2.64
CA VAL A 113 6.06 -7.77 2.58
C VAL A 113 7.42 -8.00 1.91
N PRO A 114 7.92 -7.06 1.09
CA PRO A 114 9.28 -7.13 0.57
C PRO A 114 10.34 -7.13 1.66
N HIS A 115 11.49 -7.73 1.38
CA HIS A 115 12.64 -7.70 2.28
C HIS A 115 13.10 -6.26 2.53
N ASP A 116 13.36 -5.95 3.81
CA ASP A 116 13.78 -4.62 4.31
C ASP A 116 12.86 -3.46 3.89
N PHE A 117 11.58 -3.71 3.65
CA PHE A 117 10.66 -2.70 3.11
C PHE A 117 10.66 -1.39 3.93
N ALA A 118 10.55 -1.47 5.26
CA ALA A 118 10.52 -0.28 6.11
C ALA A 118 11.81 0.55 6.01
N ALA A 119 12.98 -0.10 6.06
CA ALA A 119 14.27 0.57 5.95
C ALA A 119 14.45 1.23 4.57
N LYS A 120 14.03 0.54 3.50
CA LYS A 120 14.03 1.09 2.13
C LYS A 120 13.09 2.30 2.01
N VAL A 121 11.90 2.24 2.62
CA VAL A 121 10.96 3.37 2.65
C VAL A 121 11.56 4.58 3.36
N GLU A 122 12.17 4.39 4.53
CA GLU A 122 12.84 5.47 5.26
C GLU A 122 13.95 6.11 4.42
N ALA A 123 14.77 5.30 3.73
CA ALA A 123 15.85 5.78 2.88
C ALA A 123 15.35 6.62 1.69
N VAL A 124 14.19 6.27 1.09
CA VAL A 124 13.63 7.09 0.01
C VAL A 124 12.92 8.34 0.52
N LEU A 125 12.30 8.32 1.70
CA LEU A 125 11.64 9.50 2.27
C LEU A 125 12.65 10.53 2.79
N TYR A 126 13.78 10.08 3.33
CA TYR A 126 14.81 10.92 3.95
C TYR A 126 16.17 10.72 3.27
N PRO A 127 16.30 11.06 1.99
CA PRO A 127 17.56 10.83 1.30
C PRO A 127 18.63 11.83 1.77
N GLY A 128 19.91 11.44 1.69
CA GLY A 128 21.03 12.28 2.14
C GLY A 128 21.27 13.53 1.26
N GLN A 129 22.40 14.22 1.43
CA GLN A 129 22.70 15.47 0.71
C GLN A 129 23.69 15.31 -0.48
N ALA A 130 23.80 14.11 -1.04
CA ALA A 130 24.74 13.85 -2.14
C ALA A 130 24.32 14.55 -3.45
N ALA A 131 25.30 14.85 -4.32
CA ALA A 131 25.05 15.53 -5.59
C ALA A 131 24.11 14.75 -6.54
N ASP A 132 24.10 13.43 -6.41
CA ASP A 132 23.29 12.45 -7.16
C ASP A 132 22.09 11.91 -6.35
N VAL A 133 21.73 12.58 -5.25
CA VAL A 133 20.69 12.13 -4.31
C VAL A 133 19.37 11.76 -4.99
N PHE A 134 18.87 12.60 -5.91
CA PHE A 134 17.56 12.39 -6.51
C PHE A 134 17.54 11.23 -7.52
N GLU A 135 18.66 10.97 -8.20
CA GLU A 135 18.78 9.80 -9.08
C GLU A 135 18.79 8.52 -8.23
N LYS A 136 19.57 8.50 -7.14
CA LYS A 136 19.58 7.38 -6.19
C LYS A 136 18.22 7.15 -5.54
N GLN A 137 17.55 8.21 -5.10
CA GLN A 137 16.22 8.15 -4.52
C GLN A 137 15.22 7.56 -5.53
N ARG A 138 15.21 8.04 -6.78
CA ARG A 138 14.37 7.50 -7.84
C ARG A 138 14.67 6.03 -8.09
N SER A 139 15.93 5.64 -8.26
CA SER A 139 16.31 4.24 -8.46
C SER A 139 15.84 3.35 -7.32
N ALA A 140 16.03 3.77 -6.07
CA ALA A 140 15.57 3.01 -4.91
C ALA A 140 14.05 2.91 -4.82
N LEU A 141 13.33 3.98 -5.17
CA LEU A 141 11.87 3.98 -5.21
C LEU A 141 11.33 3.07 -6.32
N LEU A 142 11.96 3.06 -7.50
CA LEU A 142 11.58 2.13 -8.58
C LEU A 142 11.88 0.68 -8.20
N GLN A 143 12.97 0.41 -7.47
CA GLN A 143 13.21 -0.93 -6.93
C GLN A 143 12.14 -1.35 -5.92
N LEU A 144 11.65 -0.44 -5.08
CA LEU A 144 10.51 -0.72 -4.20
C LEU A 144 9.23 -1.03 -4.99
N VAL A 145 9.01 -0.35 -6.11
CA VAL A 145 7.89 -0.64 -7.03
C VAL A 145 8.04 -2.05 -7.61
N ASP A 146 9.22 -2.40 -8.10
CA ASP A 146 9.54 -3.76 -8.60
C ASP A 146 9.26 -4.83 -7.54
N ASP A 147 9.82 -4.66 -6.35
CA ASP A 147 9.68 -5.63 -5.25
C ASP A 147 8.20 -5.87 -4.88
N VAL A 148 7.36 -4.83 -4.94
CA VAL A 148 5.93 -4.93 -4.64
C VAL A 148 5.13 -5.51 -5.81
N GLU A 149 5.46 -5.16 -7.06
CA GLU A 149 4.81 -5.75 -8.24
C GLU A 149 5.06 -7.26 -8.32
N GLU A 150 6.31 -7.70 -8.13
CA GLU A 150 6.67 -9.12 -8.07
C GLU A 150 5.91 -9.86 -6.95
N LEU A 151 5.73 -9.21 -5.79
CA LEU A 151 4.94 -9.76 -4.70
C LEU A 151 3.46 -9.93 -5.09
N VAL A 152 2.87 -8.95 -5.76
CA VAL A 152 1.48 -9.02 -6.25
C VAL A 152 1.33 -10.17 -7.25
N GLU A 153 2.24 -10.27 -8.23
CA GLU A 153 2.20 -11.31 -9.26
C GLU A 153 2.34 -12.72 -8.68
N ARG A 154 3.27 -12.91 -7.74
CA ARG A 154 3.47 -14.19 -7.05
C ARG A 154 2.24 -14.63 -6.26
N LEU A 155 1.51 -13.69 -5.64
CA LEU A 155 0.28 -14.01 -4.89
C LEU A 155 -0.95 -14.15 -5.79
N GLY A 156 -1.01 -13.41 -6.90
CA GLY A 156 -2.06 -13.53 -7.91
C GLY A 156 -2.02 -14.87 -8.64
N THR A 157 -0.82 -15.31 -9.04
CA THR A 157 -0.61 -16.62 -9.69
C THR A 157 -0.88 -17.80 -8.75
N SER A 158 -0.58 -17.66 -7.46
CA SER A 158 -0.90 -18.69 -6.45
C SER A 158 -2.41 -18.90 -6.23
N THR A 159 -3.24 -17.92 -6.57
CA THR A 159 -4.71 -18.02 -6.41
C THR A 159 -5.37 -18.69 -7.62
N ALA A 160 -4.77 -18.57 -8.81
CA ALA A 160 -5.25 -19.21 -10.04
C ALA A 160 -4.96 -20.73 -10.10
N ALA A 161 -4.07 -21.27 -9.25
CA ALA A 161 -3.69 -22.68 -9.23
C ALA A 161 -4.63 -23.59 -8.39
N ARG A 162 -5.79 -23.10 -7.94
CA ARG A 162 -6.85 -23.89 -7.29
C ARG A 162 -8.07 -23.98 -8.21
N ASP A 163 -7.94 -24.75 -9.29
CA ASP A 163 -9.11 -25.19 -10.06
C ASP A 163 -9.75 -26.42 -9.39
N PRO A 164 -11.04 -26.41 -9.04
CA PRO A 164 -11.70 -27.47 -8.27
C PRO A 164 -12.14 -28.69 -9.11
N ASN A 165 -11.60 -28.88 -10.32
CA ASN A 165 -12.06 -29.96 -11.21
C ASN A 165 -11.29 -31.28 -11.09
N ASP A 166 -10.43 -31.43 -10.07
CA ASP A 166 -9.62 -32.64 -9.87
C ASP A 166 -10.21 -33.53 -8.75
N SER A 167 -11.48 -33.89 -8.89
CA SER A 167 -12.07 -35.02 -8.16
C SER A 167 -13.44 -35.40 -8.72
N ALA A 168 -13.45 -36.19 -9.80
CA ALA A 168 -14.54 -37.11 -10.09
C ALA A 168 -13.93 -38.48 -10.44
N PRO A 169 -14.07 -39.51 -9.59
CA PRO A 169 -13.59 -40.84 -9.93
C PRO A 169 -14.50 -41.49 -10.99
N SER A 170 -13.85 -42.27 -11.85
CA SER A 170 -14.44 -43.11 -12.91
C SER A 170 -15.34 -44.22 -12.38
#